data_AF-A0AAU5VA27-F1
#
_entry.id   AF-A0AAU5VA27-F1
#
_cell.length_a   1.000
_cell.length_b   1.000
_cell.length_c   1.000
_cell.angle_alpha   90.00
_cell.angle_beta   90.00
_cell.angle_gamma   90.00
#
_symmetry.space_group_name_H-M   'P 1'
#
loop_
_entity.id
_entity.type
_entity.pdbx_description
1 polymer ?
#
loop_
_entity_poly.entity_id
_entity_poly.type
_entity_poly.pdbx_seq_one_letter_code
_entity_poly.pdbx_strand_id
1 'polypeptide(L)'
;MTIDGMDGERDREWRAALGAWRPPHKAGDWASPAMWRLLQLAVDEPVLRALFPWTSMNELHVSTTGDFRDYRSESFPAISASASGFVVMAHPWGLEHVVLETSDPVAALACMVRLMEDRLPAP
;
A
#
# COMPACT_ATOMS: atom_id res chain seq x y z
N MET A 1 -23.99 1.17 9.45
CA MET A 1 -23.36 0.51 8.29
C MET A 1 -22.92 -0.87 8.77
N THR A 2 -23.38 -1.95 8.14
CA THR A 2 -23.04 -3.32 8.55
C THR A 2 -21.61 -3.65 8.13
N ILE A 3 -20.92 -4.47 8.92
CA ILE A 3 -19.53 -4.92 8.66
C ILE A 3 -19.41 -5.51 7.25
N ASP A 4 -20.41 -6.26 6.80
CA ASP A 4 -20.50 -6.84 5.45
C ASP A 4 -20.49 -5.79 4.31
N GLY A 5 -21.00 -4.58 4.57
CA GLY A 5 -21.04 -3.50 3.58
C GLY A 5 -19.68 -2.84 3.39
N MET A 6 -18.88 -2.72 4.46
CA MET A 6 -17.54 -2.15 4.41
C MET A 6 -16.53 -3.11 3.77
N ASP A 7 -16.68 -4.41 3.99
CA ASP A 7 -15.84 -5.42 3.36
C ASP A 7 -16.02 -5.43 1.83
N GLY A 8 -17.26 -5.26 1.35
CA GLY A 8 -17.56 -5.15 -0.08
C GLY A 8 -17.08 -3.85 -0.73
N GLU A 9 -16.88 -2.79 0.04
CA GLU A 9 -16.32 -1.52 -0.45
C GLU A 9 -14.80 -1.60 -0.56
N ARG A 10 -14.11 -2.08 0.48
CA ARG A 10 -12.65 -2.29 0.45
C ARG A 10 -12.21 -3.23 -0.67
N ASP A 11 -12.91 -4.34 -0.87
CA ASP A 11 -12.63 -5.28 -1.96
C ASP A 11 -12.79 -4.60 -3.34
N ARG A 12 -13.75 -3.69 -3.50
CA ARG A 12 -13.91 -2.89 -4.72
C ARG A 12 -12.74 -1.94 -4.94
N GLU A 13 -12.31 -1.24 -3.91
CA GLU A 13 -11.17 -0.31 -3.99
C GLU A 13 -9.85 -1.05 -4.27
N TRP A 14 -9.63 -2.22 -3.66
CA TRP A 14 -8.47 -3.09 -3.99
C TRP A 14 -8.48 -3.55 -5.43
N ARG A 15 -9.64 -3.94 -5.98
CA ARG A 15 -9.76 -4.28 -7.41
C ARG A 15 -9.52 -3.07 -8.31
N ALA A 16 -9.97 -1.89 -7.93
CA ALA A 16 -9.75 -0.65 -8.68
C ALA A 16 -8.26 -0.29 -8.69
N ALA A 17 -7.60 -0.32 -7.53
CA ALA A 17 -6.17 -0.11 -7.40
C ALA A 17 -5.38 -1.12 -8.24
N LEU A 18 -5.66 -2.42 -8.13
CA LEU A 18 -5.03 -3.45 -8.95
C LEU A 18 -5.26 -3.16 -10.45
N GLY A 19 -6.50 -2.89 -10.85
CA GLY A 19 -6.88 -2.60 -12.23
C GLY A 19 -6.11 -1.44 -12.87
N ALA A 20 -5.82 -0.38 -12.11
CA ALA A 20 -5.08 0.80 -12.59
C ALA A 20 -3.63 0.47 -13.03
N TRP A 21 -3.06 -0.60 -12.49
CA TRP A 21 -1.67 -1.01 -12.71
C TRP A 21 -1.53 -2.26 -13.58
N ARG A 22 -2.64 -2.80 -14.11
CA ARG A 22 -2.65 -4.04 -14.88
C ARG A 22 -1.85 -3.90 -16.20
N PRO A 23 -1.09 -4.92 -16.62
CA PRO A 23 -0.48 -4.97 -17.95
C PRO A 23 -1.51 -4.79 -19.09
N PRO A 24 -1.08 -4.32 -20.28
CA PRO A 24 0.30 -4.13 -20.71
C PRO A 24 0.94 -2.84 -20.19
N HIS A 25 2.23 -2.91 -19.84
CA HIS A 25 3.03 -1.76 -19.40
C HIS A 25 3.83 -1.15 -20.55
N LYS A 26 4.15 0.14 -20.46
CA LYS A 26 4.94 0.84 -21.48
C LYS A 26 6.40 0.39 -21.46
N ALA A 27 7.05 0.35 -22.62
CA ALA A 27 8.48 0.07 -22.68
C ALA A 27 9.28 1.16 -21.94
N GLY A 28 10.23 0.76 -21.10
CA GLY A 28 11.03 1.66 -20.26
C GLY A 28 10.35 2.11 -18.97
N ASP A 29 9.10 1.70 -18.72
CA ASP A 29 8.41 1.94 -17.45
C ASP A 29 8.86 0.91 -16.41
N TRP A 30 9.68 1.36 -15.46
CA TRP A 30 10.17 0.52 -14.36
C TRP A 30 9.17 0.44 -13.20
N ALA A 31 8.28 1.43 -13.04
CA ALA A 31 7.41 1.54 -11.88
C ALA A 31 6.19 0.63 -12.01
N SER A 32 5.54 0.60 -13.17
CA SER A 32 4.29 -0.16 -13.34
C SER A 32 4.42 -1.67 -13.14
N PRO A 33 5.46 -2.35 -13.66
CA PRO A 33 5.66 -3.77 -13.37
C PRO A 33 5.89 -4.05 -11.87
N ALA A 34 6.66 -3.19 -11.20
CA ALA A 34 6.98 -3.33 -9.78
C ALA A 34 5.73 -3.11 -8.91
N MET A 35 4.97 -2.05 -9.17
CA MET A 35 3.72 -1.73 -8.47
C MET A 35 2.65 -2.77 -8.72
N TRP A 36 2.50 -3.27 -9.96
CA TRP A 36 1.60 -4.37 -10.25
C TRP A 36 1.91 -5.60 -9.40
N ARG A 37 3.19 -5.99 -9.33
CA ARG A 37 3.62 -7.14 -8.51
C ARG A 37 3.37 -6.92 -7.02
N LEU A 38 3.65 -5.72 -6.52
CA LEU A 38 3.40 -5.35 -5.12
C LEU A 38 1.91 -5.43 -4.78
N LEU A 39 1.04 -4.86 -5.61
CA LEU A 39 -0.41 -4.85 -5.38
C LEU A 39 -1.02 -6.26 -5.41
N GLN A 40 -0.51 -7.15 -6.27
CA GLN A 40 -0.92 -8.56 -6.27
C GLN A 40 -0.60 -9.27 -4.95
N LEU A 41 0.50 -8.92 -4.30
CA LEU A 41 0.86 -9.49 -3.00
C LEU A 41 0.05 -8.81 -1.88
N ALA A 42 -0.11 -7.48 -1.95
CA ALA A 42 -0.82 -6.71 -0.94
C ALA A 42 -2.30 -7.09 -0.79
N VAL A 43 -2.98 -7.42 -1.90
CA VAL A 43 -4.40 -7.83 -1.87
C VAL A 43 -4.62 -9.18 -1.18
N ASP A 44 -3.59 -10.02 -1.15
CA ASP A 44 -3.61 -11.32 -0.47
C ASP A 44 -3.28 -11.19 1.03
N GLU A 45 -2.79 -10.02 1.49
CA GLU A 45 -2.44 -9.81 2.89
C GLU A 45 -3.63 -9.36 3.75
N PRO A 46 -4.09 -10.16 4.74
CA PRO A 46 -5.33 -9.89 5.47
C PRO A 46 -5.37 -8.53 6.18
N VAL A 47 -4.25 -8.11 6.79
CA VAL A 47 -4.15 -6.83 7.51
C VAL A 47 -4.35 -5.65 6.55
N LEU A 48 -3.80 -5.73 5.34
CA LEU A 48 -3.93 -4.68 4.34
C LEU A 48 -5.32 -4.71 3.70
N ARG A 49 -5.89 -5.90 3.49
CA ARG A 49 -7.25 -6.06 2.92
C ARG A 49 -8.35 -5.49 3.82
N ALA A 50 -8.09 -5.37 5.12
CA ALA A 50 -8.99 -4.72 6.07
C ALA A 50 -9.01 -3.18 5.94
N LEU A 51 -8.16 -2.61 5.09
CA LEU A 51 -8.00 -1.18 4.87
C LEU A 51 -8.32 -0.79 3.42
N PHE A 52 -8.57 0.50 3.22
CA PHE A 52 -8.73 1.11 1.91
C PHE A 52 -7.36 1.38 1.29
N PRO A 53 -7.06 0.84 0.09
CA PRO A 53 -5.83 1.14 -0.61
C PRO A 53 -5.92 2.49 -1.33
N TRP A 54 -4.76 3.10 -1.50
CA TRP A 54 -4.61 4.24 -2.38
C TRP A 54 -3.27 4.17 -3.09
N THR A 55 -3.24 4.59 -4.36
CA THR A 55 -1.98 4.70 -5.10
C THR A 55 -1.79 6.11 -5.61
N SER A 56 -0.57 6.61 -5.50
CA SER A 56 -0.16 7.93 -5.99
C SER A 56 1.18 7.83 -6.66
N MET A 57 1.27 8.23 -7.94
CA MET A 57 2.46 8.02 -8.78
C MET A 57 2.92 6.56 -8.72
N ASN A 58 3.97 6.26 -7.96
CA ASN A 58 4.66 4.98 -7.79
C ASN A 58 4.53 4.45 -6.35
N GLU A 59 3.53 4.89 -5.59
CA GLU A 59 3.38 4.56 -4.17
C GLU A 59 2.09 3.81 -3.88
N LEU A 60 2.15 2.91 -2.90
CA LEU A 60 1.03 2.27 -2.23
C LEU A 60 0.88 2.84 -0.82
N HIS A 61 -0.32 3.33 -0.53
CA HIS A 61 -0.79 3.82 0.76
C HIS A 61 -2.01 3.02 1.22
N VAL A 62 -2.31 3.07 2.52
CA VAL A 62 -3.51 2.45 3.11
C VAL A 62 -4.18 3.37 4.13
N SER A 63 -5.49 3.20 4.30
CA SER A 63 -6.34 4.06 5.14
C SER A 63 -7.44 3.25 5.83
N THR A 64 -7.85 3.66 7.04
CA THR A 64 -8.99 3.04 7.73
C THR A 64 -10.32 3.61 7.28
N THR A 65 -10.36 4.87 6.81
CA THR A 65 -11.62 5.56 6.44
C THR A 65 -11.90 5.55 4.94
N GLY A 66 -10.88 5.43 4.10
CA GLY A 66 -11.00 5.59 2.66
C GLY A 66 -11.19 7.04 2.21
N ASP A 67 -11.23 8.00 3.13
CA ASP A 67 -11.39 9.42 2.83
C ASP A 67 -10.02 10.08 2.66
N PHE A 68 -9.67 10.44 1.43
CA PHE A 68 -8.40 11.08 1.09
C PHE A 68 -8.07 12.34 1.93
N ARG A 69 -9.08 13.00 2.51
CA ARG A 69 -8.91 14.18 3.37
C ARG A 69 -8.30 13.81 4.72
N ASP A 70 -8.59 12.61 5.21
CA ASP A 70 -8.13 12.10 6.50
C ASP A 70 -6.73 11.50 6.42
N TYR A 71 -6.20 11.32 5.21
CA TYR A 71 -4.90 10.65 5.03
C TYR A 71 -3.84 11.42 5.81
N ARG A 72 -3.85 12.76 5.78
CA ARG A 72 -2.94 13.61 6.56
C ARG A 72 -2.84 13.25 8.04
N SER A 73 -3.95 12.79 8.64
CA SER A 73 -4.01 12.32 10.02
C SER A 73 -3.74 10.81 10.16
N GLU A 74 -4.05 10.02 9.15
CA GLU A 74 -3.73 8.59 9.07
C GLU A 74 -2.27 8.38 8.66
N SER A 75 -1.38 8.51 9.64
CA SER A 75 0.06 8.44 9.42
C SER A 75 0.59 7.02 9.15
N PHE A 76 -0.16 6.14 8.48
CA PHE A 76 0.24 4.76 8.22
C PHE A 76 1.49 4.66 7.33
N PRO A 77 2.30 3.60 7.47
CA PRO A 77 3.42 3.36 6.56
C PRO A 77 2.96 3.26 5.10
N ALA A 78 3.88 3.53 4.18
CA ALA A 78 3.64 3.44 2.74
C ALA A 78 4.84 2.79 2.03
N ILE A 79 4.60 2.25 0.84
CA ILE A 79 5.65 1.63 0.00
C ILE A 79 5.74 2.38 -1.31
N SER A 80 6.93 2.85 -1.67
CA SER A 80 7.23 3.46 -2.97
C SER A 80 8.03 2.47 -3.83
N ALA A 81 7.61 2.22 -5.07
CA ALA A 81 8.43 1.55 -6.06
C ALA A 81 9.48 2.55 -6.59
N SER A 82 10.73 2.13 -6.74
CA SER A 82 11.82 2.92 -7.29
C SER A 82 12.54 2.14 -8.40
N ALA A 83 13.44 2.80 -9.13
CA ALA A 83 14.23 2.14 -10.18
C ALA A 83 15.10 0.98 -9.65
N SER A 84 15.45 0.97 -8.35
CA SER A 84 16.27 -0.05 -7.70
C SER A 84 15.46 -1.07 -6.87
N GLY A 85 14.13 -0.93 -6.77
CA GLY A 85 13.30 -1.83 -5.97
C GLY A 85 12.15 -1.10 -5.29
N PHE A 86 12.05 -1.24 -3.97
CA PHE A 86 10.99 -0.73 -3.11
C PHE A 86 11.59 -0.01 -1.91
N VAL A 87 10.91 1.05 -1.49
CA VAL A 87 11.25 1.86 -0.32
C VAL A 87 10.05 1.83 0.61
N VAL A 88 10.23 1.37 1.85
CA VAL A 88 9.21 1.41 2.89
C VAL A 88 9.43 2.64 3.75
N MET A 89 8.39 3.45 3.88
CA MET A 89 8.40 4.67 4.67
C MET A 89 7.56 4.46 5.93
N ALA A 90 8.10 4.73 7.11
CA ALA A 90 7.36 4.66 8.38
C ALA A 90 6.21 5.66 8.43
N HIS A 91 6.35 6.79 7.73
CA HIS A 91 5.31 7.80 7.58
C HIS A 91 5.29 8.30 6.13
N PRO A 92 4.11 8.55 5.55
CA PRO A 92 3.97 8.87 4.13
C PRO A 92 4.34 10.33 3.81
N TRP A 93 4.58 11.17 4.82
CA TRP A 93 5.06 12.55 4.68
C TRP A 93 6.34 12.77 5.49
N GLY A 94 7.49 12.79 4.84
CA GLY A 94 8.75 13.25 5.43
C GLY A 94 9.99 12.61 4.78
N LEU A 95 11.07 13.38 4.68
CA LEU A 95 12.30 12.97 4.00
C LEU A 95 13.20 12.05 4.85
N GLU A 96 12.92 11.85 6.14
CA GLU A 96 13.80 11.14 7.09
C GLU A 96 13.21 9.83 7.67
N HIS A 97 12.20 9.25 7.02
CA HIS A 97 11.45 8.11 7.58
C HIS A 97 11.52 6.82 6.77
N VAL A 98 12.54 6.65 5.92
CA VAL A 98 12.79 5.38 5.23
C VAL A 98 13.23 4.32 6.25
N VAL A 99 12.54 3.18 6.26
CA VAL A 99 12.80 2.07 7.19
C VAL A 99 13.50 0.92 6.48
N LEU A 100 13.20 0.72 5.20
CA LEU A 100 13.75 -0.38 4.42
C LEU A 100 13.85 0.01 2.94
N GLU A 101 15.00 -0.24 2.34
CA GLU A 101 15.18 -0.32 0.90
C GLU A 101 15.43 -1.78 0.52
N THR A 102 14.71 -2.30 -0.47
CA THR A 102 14.81 -3.71 -0.88
C THR A 102 14.37 -3.90 -2.32
N SER A 103 14.97 -4.84 -3.04
CA SER A 103 14.46 -5.28 -4.35
C SER A 103 13.36 -6.35 -4.23
N ASP A 104 13.12 -6.88 -3.04
CA ASP A 104 12.12 -7.92 -2.78
C ASP A 104 10.78 -7.30 -2.32
N PRO A 105 9.70 -7.41 -3.12
CA PRO A 105 8.39 -6.88 -2.74
C PRO A 105 7.78 -7.59 -1.52
N VAL A 106 8.14 -8.85 -1.27
CA VAL A 106 7.65 -9.59 -0.09
C VAL A 106 8.26 -9.00 1.17
N ALA A 107 9.57 -8.72 1.16
CA ALA A 107 10.25 -8.06 2.28
C ALA A 107 9.68 -6.65 2.54
N ALA A 108 9.35 -5.89 1.48
CA ALA A 108 8.73 -4.58 1.62
C ALA A 108 7.36 -4.66 2.31
N LEU A 109 6.51 -5.61 1.89
CA LEU A 109 5.20 -5.83 2.50
C LEU A 109 5.29 -6.28 3.95
N ALA A 110 6.17 -7.24 4.24
CA ALA A 110 6.37 -7.72 5.61
C ALA A 110 6.80 -6.58 6.56
N CYS A 111 7.67 -5.68 6.09
CA CYS A 111 8.07 -4.50 6.85
C CYS A 111 6.90 -3.54 7.11
N MET A 112 6.08 -3.25 6.08
CA MET A 112 4.90 -2.41 6.22
C MET A 112 3.89 -3.00 7.22
N VAL A 113 3.57 -4.30 7.11
CA VAL A 113 2.64 -4.98 8.03
C VAL A 113 3.15 -4.89 9.46
N ARG A 114 4.44 -5.14 9.69
CA ARG A 114 5.03 -5.04 11.03
C ARG A 114 4.91 -3.64 11.64
N LEU A 115 5.21 -2.61 10.85
CA LEU A 115 5.09 -1.22 11.29
C LEU A 115 3.65 -0.82 11.62
N MET A 116 2.66 -1.46 10.98
CA MET A 116 1.25 -1.25 11.27
C MET A 116 0.81 -1.96 12.54
N GLU A 117 1.23 -3.21 12.74
CA GLU A 117 0.97 -3.98 13.97
C GLU A 117 1.50 -3.26 15.20
N ASP A 118 2.71 -2.68 15.12
CA ASP A 118 3.33 -1.93 16.22
C ASP A 118 2.57 -0.64 16.60
N ARG A 119 1.63 -0.19 15.76
CA ARG A 119 0.84 1.05 15.95
C ARG A 119 -0.60 0.82 16.36
N LEU A 120 -1.13 -0.39 16.16
CA LEU A 120 -2.46 -0.73 16.64
C LEU A 120 -2.37 -0.92 18.17
N PRO A 121 -3.28 -0.31 18.97
CA PRO A 121 -3.31 -0.58 20.40
C PRO A 121 -3.49 -2.08 20.63
N ALA A 122 -2.73 -2.64 21.58
CA ALA A 122 -2.90 -4.02 22.01
C ALA A 122 -4.38 -4.27 22.43
N PRO A 123 -4.92 -5.47 22.15
CA PRO A 123 -6.31 -5.79 22.42
C PRO A 123 -6.73 -5.60 23.89
#